data_AF-K2B9P8-F1
#
_entry.id   AF-K2B9P8-F1
#
_cell.length_a   1.000
_cell.length_b   1.000
_cell.length_c   1.000
_cell.angle_alpha   90.00
_cell.angle_beta   90.00
_cell.angle_gamma   90.00
#
_symmetry.space_group_name_H-M   'P 1'
#
loop_
_entity.id
_entity.type
_entity.pdbx_description
1 polymer ?
#
loop_
_entity_poly.entity_id
_entity_poly.type
_entity_poly.pdbx_seq_one_letter_code
_entity_poly.pdbx_strand_id
1 'polypeptide(L)' 'MATNQTVLTPKIYFIKDAESLTRRNRLTLRRWWMRDLFPCPSKINNRLFWKAEVIHQWINSN' A
#
# COMPACT_ATOMS: atom_id res chain seq x y z
N MET A 1 4.47 28.64 -15.94
CA MET A 1 4.39 27.28 -16.49
C MET A 1 4.11 26.32 -15.35
N ALA A 2 2.84 26.04 -15.07
CA ALA A 2 2.47 25.10 -14.01
C ALA A 2 2.48 23.70 -14.63
N THR A 3 3.52 22.92 -14.36
CA THR A 3 3.50 21.48 -14.62
C THR A 3 2.51 20.86 -13.66
N ASN A 4 1.26 20.73 -14.08
CA ASN A 4 0.28 19.86 -13.43
C ASN A 4 0.81 18.43 -13.56
N GLN A 5 1.66 18.03 -12.62
CA GLN A 5 2.00 16.64 -12.41
C GLN A 5 0.71 15.99 -11.91
N THR A 6 -0.09 15.49 -12.86
CA THR A 6 -1.18 14.57 -12.54
C THR A 6 -0.51 13.34 -11.98
N VAL A 7 -0.28 13.31 -10.67
CA VAL A 7 0.22 12.15 -9.96
C VAL A 7 -0.84 11.08 -10.18
N LEU A 8 -0.61 10.21 -11.16
CA LEU A 8 -1.46 9.05 -11.42
C LEU A 8 -1.35 8.17 -10.19
N THR A 9 -2.23 8.38 -9.22
CA THR A 9 -2.30 7.56 -8.03
C THR A 9 -2.77 6.17 -8.46
N PRO A 10 -1.93 5.13 -8.32
CA PRO A 10 -2.32 3.78 -8.65
C PRO A 10 -3.57 3.42 -7.85
N LYS A 11 -4.64 2.95 -8.50
CA LYS A 11 -5.88 2.52 -7.81
C LYS A 11 -5.65 1.36 -6.86
N ILE A 12 -4.63 0.56 -7.14
CA ILE A 12 -4.20 -0.58 -6.32
C ILE A 12 -2.68 -0.58 -6.20
N TYR A 13 -2.21 -0.97 -5.02
CA TYR A 13 -0.81 -1.19 -4.72
C TYR A 13 -0.58 -2.67 -4.48
N PHE A 14 0.46 -3.23 -5.09
CA PHE A 14 0.90 -4.59 -4.80
C PHE A 14 1.92 -4.59 -3.65
N ILE A 15 2.33 -5.78 -3.23
CA ILE A 15 3.26 -5.94 -2.11
C ILE A 15 4.59 -5.19 -2.32
N LYS A 16 5.10 -5.13 -3.57
CA LYS A 16 6.32 -4.37 -3.90
C LYS A 16 6.13 -2.86 -3.75
N ASP A 17 4.93 -2.36 -4.08
CA ASP A 17 4.63 -0.95 -3.95
C ASP A 17 4.44 -0.59 -2.47
N ALA A 18 3.75 -1.45 -1.72
CA ALA A 18 3.63 -1.32 -0.27
C ALA A 18 5.02 -1.33 0.41
N GLU A 19 5.95 -2.20 -0.02
CA GLU A 19 7.35 -2.19 0.44
C GLU A 19 8.04 -0.85 0.15
N SER A 20 7.85 -0.29 -1.06
CA SER A 20 8.46 0.97 -1.47
C SER A 20 7.89 2.17 -0.70
N LEU A 21 6.58 2.18 -0.48
CA LEU A 21 5.85 3.24 0.24
C LEU A 21 6.19 3.24 1.73
N THR A 22 6.18 2.06 2.36
CA THR A 22 6.43 1.94 3.81
C THR A 22 7.93 1.87 4.13
N ARG A 23 8.79 1.65 3.12
CA ARG A 23 10.22 1.30 3.27
C ARG A 23 10.46 0.13 4.22
N ARG A 24 9.48 -0.79 4.34
CA ARG A 24 9.55 -2.00 5.17
C ARG A 24 9.58 -3.23 4.29
N ASN A 25 10.23 -4.29 4.76
CA ASN A 25 10.29 -5.58 4.10
C ASN A 25 8.89 -6.25 4.10
N ARG A 26 8.52 -6.96 3.01
CA ARG A 26 7.29 -7.76 2.90
C ARG A 26 7.01 -8.64 4.10
N LEU A 27 8.04 -9.25 4.72
CA LEU A 27 7.85 -10.13 5.88
C LEU A 27 7.38 -9.33 7.10
N THR A 28 7.88 -8.11 7.27
CA THR A 28 7.44 -7.20 8.32
C THR A 28 6.00 -6.76 8.08
N LEU A 29 5.68 -6.36 6.84
CA LEU A 29 4.31 -6.03 6.44
C LEU A 29 3.36 -7.21 6.69
N ARG A 30 3.79 -8.44 6.34
CA ARG A 30 3.03 -9.68 6.61
C ARG A 30 2.70 -9.83 8.08
N ARG A 31 3.68 -9.63 8.96
CA ARG A 31 3.49 -9.73 10.41
C ARG A 31 2.60 -8.62 10.96
N TRP A 32 2.70 -7.42 10.40
CA TRP A 32 1.94 -6.26 10.87
C TRP A 32 0.45 -6.39 10.57
N TRP A 33 0.06 -6.85 9.39
CA TRP A 33 -1.37 -7.05 9.12
C TRP A 33 -1.96 -8.23 9.90
N MET A 34 -1.15 -9.24 10.26
CA MET A 34 -1.59 -10.30 11.18
C MET A 34 -1.80 -9.80 12.61
N ARG A 35 -1.32 -8.59 12.93
CA ARG A 35 -1.44 -7.93 14.24
C ARG A 35 -2.32 -6.68 14.18
N ASP A 36 -3.06 -6.49 13.09
CA ASP A 36 -3.88 -5.29 12.84
C ASP A 36 -3.11 -3.95 12.86
N LEU A 37 -1.78 -3.99 12.73
CA LEU A 37 -0.91 -2.80 12.64
C LEU A 37 -0.77 -2.26 11.22
N PHE A 38 -1.12 -3.07 10.22
CA PHE A 38 -1.10 -2.71 8.81
C PHE A 38 -2.37 -3.20 8.13
N PRO A 39 -2.88 -2.53 7.09
CA PRO A 39 -4.13 -2.95 6.48
C PRO A 39 -4.02 -4.36 5.88
N CYS A 40 -5.07 -5.16 6.01
CA CYS A 40 -5.08 -6.51 5.48
C CYS A 40 -5.14 -6.49 3.94
N PRO A 41 -4.27 -7.24 3.23
CA PRO A 41 -4.32 -7.31 1.78
C PRO A 41 -5.58 -8.01 1.28
N SER A 42 -6.12 -7.50 0.18
CA SER A 42 -7.05 -8.26 -0.67
C SER A 42 -6.28 -9.15 -1.64
N LYS A 43 -6.92 -10.20 -2.16
CA LYS A 43 -6.30 -11.14 -3.11
C LYS A 43 -6.96 -11.00 -4.49
N ILE A 44 -6.16 -10.76 -5.53
CA ILE A 44 -6.60 -10.74 -6.94
C ILE A 44 -5.68 -11.61 -7.77
N ASN A 45 -6.21 -12.59 -8.50
CA ASN A 45 -5.45 -13.51 -9.36
C ASN A 45 -4.18 -14.07 -8.68
N ASN A 46 -4.33 -14.54 -7.45
CA ASN A 46 -3.25 -15.08 -6.62
C ASN A 46 -2.15 -14.07 -6.18
N ARG A 47 -2.40 -12.77 -6.32
CA ARG A 47 -1.51 -11.69 -5.84
C ARG A 47 -2.19 -10.90 -4.72
N LEU A 48 -1.38 -10.49 -3.74
CA LEU A 48 -1.82 -9.62 -2.66
C LEU A 48 -1.76 -8.17 -3.13
N PHE A 49 -2.87 -7.46 -2.95
CA PHE A 49 -3.01 -6.06 -3.31
C PHE A 49 -3.76 -5.30 -2.21
N TRP A 50 -3.54 -4.00 -2.19
CA TRP A 50 -4.27 -3.06 -1.36
C TRP A 50 -4.89 -2.01 -2.23
N LYS A 51 -6.08 -1.53 -1.85
CA LYS A 51 -6.66 -0.35 -2.48
C LYS A 51 -5.84 0.87 -2.10
N ALA A 52 -5.70 1.80 -3.05
CA ALA A 52 -4.97 3.05 -2.83
C ALA A 52 -5.47 3.76 -1.57
N GLU A 53 -6.78 3.94 -1.48
CA GLU A 53 -7.45 4.62 -0.36
C GLU A 53 -7.02 4.07 0.99
N VAL A 54 -6.94 2.75 1.11
CA VAL A 54 -6.59 2.08 2.38
C VAL A 54 -5.12 2.32 2.76
N ILE A 55 -4.20 2.23 1.80
CA ILE A 55 -2.78 2.51 2.09
C ILE A 55 -2.57 4.00 2.36
N HIS A 56 -3.16 4.88 1.56
CA HIS A 56 -3.07 6.33 1.76
C HIS A 56 -3.66 6.75 3.10
N GLN A 57 -4.80 6.18 3.49
CA GLN A 57 -5.41 6.42 4.80
C GLN A 57 -4.50 5.95 5.94
N TRP A 58 -3.88 4.77 5.80
CA TRP A 58 -2.94 4.27 6.80
C TRP A 58 -1.67 5.13 6.90
N ILE A 59 -1.12 5.60 5.77
CA ILE A 59 0.04 6.51 5.74
C ILE A 59 -0.33 7.85 6.36
N ASN A 60 -1.52 8.38 6.10
CA ASN A 60 -1.97 9.65 6.70
C ASN A 60 -2.28 9.51 8.19
N SER A 61 -2.49 8.28 8.68
CA SER A 61 -2.84 8.00 10.07
C SER A 61 -1.65 7.54 10.93
N ASN A 62 -0.45 7.35 10.35
CA ASN A 62 0.79 6.96 11.05
C ASN A 62 1.92 7.94 10.78
#